data_AF-C3XYE4-F1
#
_entry.id   AF-C3XYE4-F1
#
_cell.length_a   1.000
_cell.length_b   1.000
_cell.length_c   1.000
_cell.angle_alpha   90.00
_cell.angle_beta   90.00
_cell.angle_gamma   90.00
#
_symmetry.space_group_name_H-M   'P 1'
#
loop_
_entity.id
_entity.type
_entity.pdbx_description
1 polymer ?
#
loop_
_entity_poly.entity_id
_entity_poly.type
_entity_poly.pdbx_seq_one_letter_code
_entity_poly.pdbx_strand_id
1 'polypeptide(L)'
;MACCRLTKCCCCSLHSGSLIVAIIYLFLTLLGGGFYAWELYQNIDHDLTTVIAYDSAGIGVMGLSAAIAIVLIVGVAKERRGLCLVWIIWAFLHLAIEIGLGAYVGVVSIGGAFGLAVAGSVVLLTGVFIPISLIPAIITLVIAVIIIIFLIFGIVIVCSYYKELRDGQQVQPV
;
A
#
# COMPACT_ATOMS: atom_id res chain seq x y z
N MET A 1 -0.38 -1.20 32.15
CA MET A 1 0.79 -0.45 31.64
C MET A 1 0.48 1.02 31.77
N ALA A 2 1.36 1.74 32.46
CA ALA A 2 1.10 3.08 32.97
C ALA A 2 0.93 4.09 31.83
N CYS A 3 -0.26 4.64 31.73
CA CYS A 3 -0.59 5.81 30.94
C CYS A 3 -0.02 7.03 31.68
N CYS A 4 1.20 7.43 31.34
CA CYS A 4 1.80 8.64 31.90
C CYS A 4 1.00 9.87 31.44
N ARG A 5 0.48 10.59 32.42
CA ARG A 5 -0.31 11.83 32.33
C ARG A 5 0.34 12.88 31.43
N LEU A 6 -0.20 13.04 30.22
CA LEU A 6 -0.31 14.31 29.50
C LEU A 6 -1.81 14.62 29.38
N THR A 7 -2.35 15.10 30.49
CA THR A 7 -3.73 15.56 30.63
C THR A 7 -3.99 16.74 29.68
N LYS A 8 -4.94 16.52 28.74
CA LYS A 8 -5.47 17.40 27.68
C LYS A 8 -4.73 17.31 26.33
N CYS A 9 -5.29 16.52 25.40
CA CYS A 9 -5.04 16.43 23.94
C CYS A 9 -4.45 15.11 23.36
N CYS A 10 -4.37 13.98 24.10
CA CYS A 10 -4.06 12.69 23.45
C CYS A 10 -5.08 12.31 22.36
N CYS A 11 -6.37 12.61 22.58
CA CYS A 11 -7.43 12.37 21.61
C CYS A 11 -7.24 13.20 20.33
N CYS A 12 -6.76 14.45 20.44
CA CYS A 12 -6.47 15.30 19.29
C CYS A 12 -5.25 14.80 18.51
N SER A 13 -4.25 14.24 19.20
CA SER A 13 -3.06 13.70 18.55
C SER A 13 -3.34 12.42 17.77
N LEU A 14 -4.17 11.50 18.31
CA LEU A 14 -4.59 10.29 17.60
C LEU A 14 -5.55 10.58 16.45
N HIS A 15 -6.51 11.49 16.65
CA HIS A 15 -7.42 11.94 15.59
C HIS A 15 -6.65 12.58 14.43
N SER A 16 -5.75 13.51 14.73
CA SER A 16 -4.89 14.15 13.73
C SER A 16 -3.97 13.14 13.03
N GLY A 17 -3.38 12.20 13.77
CA GLY A 17 -2.51 11.16 13.21
C GLY A 17 -3.25 10.23 12.25
N SER A 18 -4.46 9.79 12.63
CA SER A 18 -5.32 8.96 11.78
C SER A 18 -5.73 9.69 10.49
N LEU A 19 -6.04 10.98 10.60
CA LEU A 19 -6.41 11.82 9.45
C LEU A 19 -5.21 12.04 8.52
N ILE A 20 -4.02 12.31 9.06
CA ILE A 20 -2.77 12.44 8.28
C ILE A 20 -2.48 11.14 7.53
N VAL A 21 -2.58 9.99 8.18
CA VAL A 21 -2.40 8.67 7.55
C VAL A 21 -3.40 8.50 6.40
N ALA A 22 -4.67 8.86 6.60
CA ALA A 22 -5.69 8.75 5.57
C ALA A 22 -5.39 9.62 4.34
N ILE A 23 -4.95 10.87 4.55
CA ILE A 23 -4.58 11.79 3.48
C ILE A 23 -3.35 11.30 2.71
N ILE A 24 -2.30 10.89 3.42
CA ILE A 24 -1.08 10.39 2.76
C ILE A 24 -1.41 9.11 1.99
N TYR A 25 -2.19 8.20 2.56
CA TYR A 25 -2.63 6.98 1.88
C TYR A 25 -3.45 7.29 0.62
N LEU A 26 -4.38 8.26 0.68
CA LEU A 26 -5.13 8.71 -0.49
C LEU A 26 -4.20 9.26 -1.58
N PHE A 27 -3.24 10.11 -1.21
CA PHE A 27 -2.27 10.69 -2.14
C PHE A 27 -1.40 9.63 -2.82
N LEU A 28 -0.86 8.69 -2.05
CA LEU A 28 -0.08 7.56 -2.57
C LEU A 28 -0.90 6.69 -3.53
N THR A 29 -2.16 6.44 -3.18
CA THR A 29 -3.06 5.65 -4.01
C THR A 29 -3.40 6.35 -5.33
N LEU A 30 -3.64 7.67 -5.29
CA LEU A 30 -3.89 8.46 -6.50
C LEU A 30 -2.67 8.54 -7.41
N LEU A 31 -1.47 8.70 -6.83
CA LEU A 31 -0.22 8.62 -7.58
C LEU A 31 -0.06 7.25 -8.23
N GLY A 32 -0.22 6.17 -7.48
CA GLY A 32 -0.14 4.80 -8.00
C GLY A 32 -1.15 4.54 -9.11
N GLY A 33 -2.41 4.92 -8.90
CA GLY A 33 -3.46 4.81 -9.93
C GLY A 33 -3.17 5.66 -11.17
N GLY A 34 -2.57 6.83 -11.00
CA GLY A 34 -2.11 7.69 -12.10
C GLY A 34 -1.01 7.03 -12.94
N PHE A 35 -0.06 6.33 -12.32
CA PHE A 35 0.96 5.55 -13.03
C PHE A 35 0.34 4.42 -13.85
N TYR A 36 -0.58 3.63 -13.29
CA TYR A 36 -1.27 2.58 -14.05
C TYR A 36 -2.12 3.14 -15.20
N ALA A 37 -2.79 4.27 -14.99
CA ALA A 37 -3.56 4.93 -16.05
C ALA A 37 -2.67 5.46 -17.17
N TRP A 38 -1.48 5.98 -16.83
CA TRP A 38 -0.49 6.43 -17.80
C TRP A 38 0.07 5.28 -18.63
N GLU A 39 0.48 4.19 -17.99
CA GLU A 39 0.97 2.98 -18.68
C GLU A 39 -0.11 2.39 -19.59
N LEU A 40 -1.36 2.31 -19.12
CA LEU A 40 -2.48 1.85 -19.94
C LEU A 40 -2.66 2.74 -21.17
N TYR A 41 -2.60 4.06 -21.01
CA TYR A 41 -2.73 5.01 -22.12
C TYR A 41 -1.63 4.83 -23.17
N GLN A 42 -0.38 4.59 -22.75
CA GLN A 42 0.73 4.36 -23.68
C GLN A 42 0.63 3.03 -24.42
N ASN A 43 0.03 2.02 -23.81
CA ASN A 43 0.01 0.66 -24.33
C ASN A 43 -1.30 0.28 -25.05
N ILE A 44 -2.30 1.18 -25.09
CA ILE A 44 -3.59 0.96 -25.77
C ILE A 44 -3.43 0.66 -27.26
N ASP A 45 -2.47 1.30 -27.94
CA ASP A 45 -2.27 1.14 -29.38
C ASP A 45 -1.47 -0.12 -29.75
N HIS A 46 -0.85 -0.78 -28.76
CA HIS A 46 0.06 -1.92 -28.98
C HIS A 46 -0.60 -3.30 -28.89
N ASP A 47 -1.93 -3.36 -28.70
CA ASP A 47 -2.76 -4.59 -28.66
C ASP A 47 -2.21 -5.70 -27.72
N LEU A 48 -1.47 -5.29 -26.68
CA LEU A 48 -0.84 -6.17 -25.73
C LEU A 48 -1.85 -6.54 -24.63
N THR A 49 -2.72 -7.51 -24.94
CA THR A 49 -3.83 -7.97 -24.07
C THR A 49 -3.44 -8.23 -22.62
N THR A 50 -2.22 -8.72 -22.37
CA THR A 50 -1.70 -8.98 -21.02
C THR A 50 -1.39 -7.71 -20.23
N VAL A 51 -0.86 -6.68 -20.88
CA VAL A 51 -0.54 -5.39 -20.24
C VAL A 51 -1.82 -4.62 -19.93
N ILE A 52 -2.77 -4.61 -20.88
CA ILE A 52 -4.08 -3.99 -20.69
C ILE A 52 -4.83 -4.61 -19.50
N ALA A 53 -4.79 -5.95 -19.36
CA ALA A 53 -5.42 -6.65 -18.24
C ALA A 53 -4.75 -6.33 -16.90
N TYR A 54 -3.41 -6.26 -16.86
CA TYR A 54 -2.65 -5.92 -15.66
C TYR A 54 -2.90 -4.47 -15.21
N ASP A 55 -2.79 -3.51 -16.12
CA ASP A 55 -2.94 -2.09 -15.80
C ASP A 55 -4.38 -1.75 -15.41
N SER A 56 -5.38 -2.32 -16.09
CA SER A 56 -6.79 -2.14 -15.73
C SER A 56 -7.12 -2.71 -14.35
N ALA A 57 -6.57 -3.88 -13.99
CA ALA A 57 -6.70 -4.42 -12.64
C ALA A 57 -6.03 -3.51 -11.60
N GLY A 58 -4.85 -2.97 -11.89
CA GLY A 58 -4.14 -2.00 -11.05
C GLY A 58 -4.97 -0.73 -10.81
N ILE A 59 -5.55 -0.16 -11.86
CA ILE A 59 -6.47 1.00 -11.75
C ILE A 59 -7.67 0.66 -10.87
N GLY A 60 -8.26 -0.53 -11.01
CA GLY A 60 -9.37 -0.98 -10.19
C GLY A 60 -9.02 -1.07 -8.69
N VAL A 61 -7.88 -1.68 -8.36
CA VAL A 61 -7.40 -1.81 -6.97
C VAL A 61 -7.06 -0.45 -6.37
N MET A 62 -6.43 0.44 -7.13
CA MET A 62 -6.12 1.80 -6.69
C MET A 62 -7.38 2.65 -6.54
N GLY A 63 -8.34 2.55 -7.45
CA GLY A 63 -9.64 3.22 -7.34
C GLY A 63 -10.40 2.79 -6.09
N LEU A 64 -10.44 1.48 -5.80
CA LEU A 64 -11.04 0.94 -4.58
C LEU A 64 -10.31 1.41 -3.32
N SER A 65 -8.97 1.41 -3.35
CA SER A 65 -8.15 1.94 -2.26
C SER A 65 -8.41 3.43 -2.00
N ALA A 66 -8.64 4.24 -3.04
CA ALA A 66 -8.95 5.66 -2.90
C ALA A 66 -10.33 5.87 -2.29
N ALA A 67 -11.34 5.09 -2.74
CA ALA A 67 -12.68 5.13 -2.14
C ALA A 67 -12.64 4.75 -0.65
N ILE A 68 -11.87 3.73 -0.29
CA ILE A 68 -11.72 3.29 1.10
C ILE A 68 -10.93 4.30 1.94
N ALA A 69 -9.97 5.00 1.36
CA ALA A 69 -9.28 6.12 2.02
C ALA A 69 -10.24 7.26 2.36
N ILE A 70 -11.16 7.62 1.45
CA ILE A 70 -12.22 8.61 1.71
C ILE A 70 -13.14 8.12 2.84
N VAL A 71 -13.50 6.83 2.84
CA VAL A 71 -14.27 6.21 3.92
C VAL A 71 -13.56 6.35 5.27
N LEU A 72 -12.23 6.20 5.33
CA LEU A 72 -11.46 6.46 6.54
C LEU A 72 -11.53 7.93 6.95
N ILE A 73 -11.34 8.88 6.04
CA ILE A 73 -11.44 10.32 6.34
C ILE A 73 -12.81 10.65 6.95
N VAL A 74 -13.89 10.17 6.33
CA VAL A 74 -15.26 10.35 6.84
C VAL A 74 -15.45 9.63 8.17
N GLY A 75 -14.88 8.44 8.33
CA GLY A 75 -14.91 7.66 9.56
C GLY A 75 -14.26 8.37 10.73
N VAL A 76 -13.11 9.00 10.51
CA VAL A 76 -12.38 9.79 11.50
C VAL A 76 -13.12 11.09 11.80
N ALA A 77 -13.59 11.81 10.77
CA ALA A 77 -14.30 13.07 10.92
C ALA A 77 -15.66 12.92 11.63
N LYS A 78 -16.36 11.80 11.41
CA LYS A 78 -17.67 11.51 12.04
C LYS A 78 -17.57 10.57 13.25
N GLU A 79 -16.36 10.26 13.71
CA GLU A 79 -16.11 9.34 14.84
C GLU A 79 -16.83 7.98 14.71
N ARG A 80 -17.00 7.48 13.48
CA ARG A 80 -17.71 6.23 13.20
C ARG A 80 -16.76 5.05 13.16
N ARG A 81 -16.81 4.21 14.21
CA ARG A 81 -16.00 2.99 14.35
C ARG A 81 -16.07 2.04 13.16
N GLY A 82 -17.28 1.88 12.58
CA GLY A 82 -17.50 0.92 11.48
C GLY A 82 -16.72 1.27 10.22
N LEU A 83 -16.64 2.57 9.90
CA LEU A 83 -15.91 3.06 8.72
C LEU A 83 -14.39 2.90 8.90
N CYS A 84 -13.89 3.13 10.11
CA CYS A 84 -12.47 2.90 10.43
C CYS A 84 -12.11 1.40 10.33
N LEU A 85 -13.00 0.51 10.78
CA LEU A 85 -12.79 -0.93 10.69
C LEU A 85 -12.74 -1.44 9.25
N VAL A 86 -13.60 -0.92 8.36
CA VAL A 86 -13.56 -1.24 6.93
C VAL A 86 -12.21 -0.90 6.33
N TRP A 87 -11.65 0.28 6.65
CA TRP A 87 -10.32 0.66 6.19
C TRP A 87 -9.23 -0.26 6.75
N ILE A 88 -9.28 -0.61 8.04
CA ILE A 88 -8.30 -1.52 8.65
C ILE A 88 -8.29 -2.87 7.93
N ILE A 89 -9.47 -3.47 7.68
CA ILE A 89 -9.57 -4.75 6.98
C ILE A 89 -8.98 -4.65 5.56
N TRP A 90 -9.32 -3.58 4.84
CA TRP A 90 -8.76 -3.35 3.51
C TRP A 90 -7.25 -3.16 3.54
N ALA A 91 -6.72 -2.37 4.47
CA ALA A 91 -5.29 -2.12 4.61
C ALA A 91 -4.52 -3.41 4.91
N PHE A 92 -5.05 -4.31 5.74
CA PHE A 92 -4.48 -5.64 5.95
C PHE A 92 -4.48 -6.50 4.69
N LEU A 93 -5.60 -6.52 3.94
CA LEU A 93 -5.68 -7.26 2.68
C LEU A 93 -4.69 -6.72 1.65
N HIS A 94 -4.64 -5.39 1.50
CA HIS A 94 -3.74 -4.71 0.58
C HIS A 94 -2.27 -4.98 0.93
N LEU A 95 -1.92 -4.95 2.22
CA LEU A 95 -0.59 -5.28 2.70
C LEU A 95 -0.22 -6.76 2.43
N ALA A 96 -1.16 -7.69 2.62
CA ALA A 96 -0.93 -9.11 2.33
C ALA A 96 -0.68 -9.34 0.83
N ILE A 97 -1.45 -8.65 -0.03
CA ILE A 97 -1.29 -8.69 -1.48
C ILE A 97 0.10 -8.15 -1.87
N GLU A 98 0.51 -7.00 -1.32
CA GLU A 98 1.82 -6.40 -1.62
C GLU A 98 3.00 -7.27 -1.17
N ILE A 99 2.93 -7.86 0.03
CA ILE A 99 3.96 -8.81 0.47
C ILE A 99 4.03 -10.03 -0.45
N GLY A 100 2.88 -10.56 -0.88
CA GLY A 100 2.81 -11.68 -1.80
C GLY A 100 3.41 -11.36 -3.18
N LEU A 101 3.04 -10.21 -3.75
CA LEU A 101 3.58 -9.72 -5.02
C LEU A 101 5.08 -9.44 -4.92
N GLY A 102 5.53 -8.75 -3.86
CA GLY A 102 6.94 -8.45 -3.63
C GLY A 102 7.78 -9.73 -3.48
N ALA A 103 7.28 -10.74 -2.76
CA ALA A 103 7.93 -12.04 -2.65
C ALA A 103 7.99 -12.77 -4.00
N TYR A 104 6.89 -12.77 -4.76
CA TYR A 104 6.84 -13.38 -6.09
C TYR A 104 7.84 -12.73 -7.05
N VAL A 105 7.83 -11.40 -7.16
CA VAL A 105 8.78 -10.65 -8.00
C VAL A 105 10.20 -10.89 -7.54
N GLY A 106 10.48 -10.86 -6.23
CA GLY A 106 11.78 -11.18 -5.69
C GLY A 106 12.28 -12.55 -6.12
N VAL A 107 11.45 -13.59 -5.99
CA VAL A 107 11.80 -14.97 -6.37
C VAL A 107 11.98 -15.12 -7.88
N VAL A 108 11.08 -14.57 -8.69
CA VAL A 108 11.13 -14.69 -10.16
C VAL A 108 12.29 -13.90 -10.75
N SER A 109 12.51 -12.67 -10.30
CA SER A 109 13.60 -11.82 -10.81
C SER A 109 14.97 -12.34 -10.38
N ILE A 110 15.14 -12.73 -9.12
CA ILE A 110 16.42 -13.26 -8.62
C ILE A 110 16.63 -14.68 -9.17
N GLY A 111 15.64 -15.56 -9.06
CA GLY A 111 15.71 -16.93 -9.57
C GLY A 111 15.93 -17.02 -11.08
N GLY A 112 15.28 -16.14 -11.85
CA GLY A 112 15.49 -16.03 -13.29
C GLY A 112 16.90 -15.55 -13.65
N ALA A 113 17.42 -14.54 -12.95
CA ALA A 113 18.78 -14.04 -13.16
C ALA A 113 19.85 -15.10 -12.84
N PHE A 114 19.67 -15.85 -11.75
CA PHE A 114 20.57 -16.96 -11.40
C PHE A 114 20.45 -18.14 -12.38
N GLY A 115 19.23 -18.50 -12.80
CA GLY A 115 19.00 -19.57 -13.78
C GLY A 115 19.68 -19.30 -15.14
N LEU A 116 19.59 -18.05 -15.63
CA LEU A 116 20.28 -17.61 -16.85
C LEU A 116 21.81 -17.63 -16.69
N ALA A 117 22.32 -17.22 -15.53
CA ALA A 117 23.77 -17.23 -15.25
C ALA A 117 24.34 -18.66 -15.19
N VAL A 118 23.59 -19.62 -14.66
CA VAL A 118 24.02 -21.03 -14.56
C VAL A 118 23.86 -21.77 -15.89
N ALA A 119 22.91 -21.38 -16.75
CA ALA A 119 22.68 -22.00 -18.06
C ALA A 119 23.77 -21.70 -19.12
N GLY A 120 24.83 -20.97 -18.78
CA GLY A 120 26.02 -20.77 -19.62
C GLY A 120 25.78 -20.07 -20.97
N SER A 121 24.56 -19.63 -21.21
CA SER A 121 24.14 -18.97 -22.45
C SER A 121 24.30 -17.47 -22.25
N VAL A 122 24.91 -16.77 -23.20
CA VAL A 122 25.16 -15.30 -23.26
C VAL A 122 26.30 -14.71 -22.40
N VAL A 123 27.52 -15.23 -22.54
CA VAL A 123 28.77 -14.54 -22.09
C VAL A 123 28.99 -13.17 -22.78
N LEU A 124 28.26 -12.85 -23.87
CA LEU A 124 28.40 -11.58 -24.60
C LEU A 124 27.28 -10.53 -24.37
N LEU A 125 26.10 -10.90 -23.82
CA LEU A 125 25.02 -9.95 -23.47
C LEU A 125 24.90 -9.67 -21.96
N THR A 126 25.47 -10.55 -21.12
CA THR A 126 25.35 -10.54 -19.65
C THR A 126 26.08 -9.38 -18.96
N GLY A 127 27.11 -8.81 -19.59
CA GLY A 127 27.91 -7.73 -18.99
C GLY A 127 27.21 -6.36 -18.93
N VAL A 128 26.17 -6.13 -19.74
CA VAL A 128 25.49 -4.82 -19.86
C VAL A 128 23.99 -4.91 -19.59
N PHE A 129 23.30 -5.98 -19.98
CA PHE A 129 21.84 -6.07 -19.81
C PHE A 129 21.39 -6.49 -18.40
N ILE A 130 22.13 -7.37 -17.72
CA ILE A 130 21.83 -7.81 -16.35
C ILE A 130 21.85 -6.63 -15.36
N PRO A 131 22.84 -5.71 -15.37
CA PRO A 131 22.81 -4.57 -14.45
C PRO A 131 21.71 -3.54 -14.79
N ILE A 132 21.36 -3.34 -16.06
CA ILE A 132 20.37 -2.32 -16.46
C ILE A 132 18.94 -2.73 -16.08
N SER A 133 18.56 -3.99 -16.24
CA SER A 133 17.22 -4.47 -15.83
C SER A 133 17.06 -4.65 -14.32
N LEU A 134 18.17 -4.79 -13.58
CA LEU A 134 18.15 -4.93 -12.12
C LEU A 134 17.86 -3.59 -11.41
N ILE A 135 18.27 -2.46 -12.00
CA ILE A 135 18.07 -1.13 -11.41
C ILE A 135 16.58 -0.81 -11.18
N PRO A 136 15.67 -0.96 -12.18
CA PRO A 136 14.23 -0.77 -11.96
C PRO A 136 13.68 -1.71 -10.90
N ALA A 137 14.07 -2.99 -10.90
CA ALA A 137 13.58 -3.97 -9.93
C ALA A 137 13.98 -3.61 -8.49
N ILE A 138 15.21 -3.14 -8.27
CA ILE A 138 15.69 -2.66 -6.97
C ILE A 138 14.90 -1.42 -6.53
N ILE A 139 14.69 -0.45 -7.44
CA ILE A 139 13.93 0.77 -7.12
C ILE A 139 12.49 0.41 -6.74
N THR A 140 11.82 -0.46 -7.51
CA THR A 140 10.47 -0.94 -7.20
C THR A 140 10.41 -1.65 -5.86
N LEU A 141 11.40 -2.49 -5.55
CA LEU A 141 11.47 -3.20 -4.27
C LEU A 141 11.67 -2.23 -3.09
N VAL A 142 12.52 -1.21 -3.23
CA VAL A 142 12.71 -0.18 -2.21
C VAL A 142 11.42 0.60 -1.97
N ILE A 143 10.73 1.00 -3.04
CA ILE A 143 9.43 1.69 -2.93
C ILE A 143 8.40 0.79 -2.24
N ALA A 144 8.30 -0.48 -2.62
CA ALA A 144 7.39 -1.44 -2.00
C ALA A 144 7.67 -1.59 -0.49
N VAL A 145 8.93 -1.70 -0.08
CA VAL A 145 9.30 -1.77 1.35
C VAL A 145 8.87 -0.51 2.11
N ILE A 146 9.07 0.68 1.53
CA ILE A 146 8.63 1.95 2.14
C ILE A 146 7.10 1.96 2.30
N ILE A 147 6.36 1.53 1.28
CA ILE A 147 4.89 1.45 1.33
C ILE A 147 4.43 0.46 2.40
N ILE A 148 5.08 -0.71 2.51
CA ILE A 148 4.77 -1.71 3.54
C ILE A 148 4.97 -1.13 4.95
N ILE A 149 6.10 -0.47 5.20
CA ILE A 149 6.37 0.15 6.51
C ILE A 149 5.31 1.21 6.82
N PHE A 150 4.97 2.05 5.84
CA PHE A 150 3.93 3.06 5.99
C PHE A 150 2.56 2.45 6.29
N LEU A 151 2.18 1.37 5.58
CA LEU A 151 0.94 0.64 5.82
C LEU A 151 0.88 0.04 7.23
N ILE A 152 1.96 -0.60 7.68
CA ILE A 152 2.04 -1.16 9.04
C ILE A 152 1.84 -0.05 10.07
N PHE A 153 2.56 1.08 9.91
CA PHE A 153 2.45 2.22 10.81
C PHE A 153 1.04 2.82 10.81
N GLY A 154 0.44 3.00 9.63
CA GLY A 154 -0.92 3.48 9.46
C GLY A 154 -1.95 2.56 10.11
N ILE A 155 -1.84 1.24 9.93
CA ILE A 155 -2.68 0.23 10.57
C ILE A 155 -2.59 0.36 12.09
N VAL A 156 -1.39 0.50 12.65
CA VAL A 156 -1.20 0.64 14.11
C VAL A 156 -1.88 1.90 14.65
N ILE A 157 -1.72 3.05 13.97
CA ILE A 157 -2.37 4.31 14.36
C ILE A 157 -3.88 4.18 14.31
N VAL A 158 -4.43 3.74 13.18
CA VAL A 158 -5.89 3.66 12.99
C VAL A 158 -6.51 2.59 13.88
N CYS A 159 -5.81 1.48 14.15
CA CYS A 159 -6.24 0.48 15.14
C CYS A 159 -6.28 1.04 16.56
N SER A 160 -5.30 1.87 16.92
CA SER A 160 -5.25 2.52 18.23
C SER A 160 -6.43 3.49 18.38
N TYR A 161 -6.70 4.28 17.35
CA TYR A 161 -7.88 5.16 17.30
C TYR A 161 -9.21 4.39 17.33
N TYR A 162 -9.30 3.26 16.62
CA TYR A 162 -10.47 2.40 16.64
C TYR A 162 -10.74 1.82 18.04
N LYS A 163 -9.71 1.38 18.75
CA LYS A 163 -9.83 0.89 20.14
C LYS A 163 -10.35 1.98 21.06
N GLU A 164 -9.83 3.20 20.92
CA GLU A 164 -10.31 4.36 21.70
C GLU A 164 -11.80 4.63 21.47
N LEU A 165 -12.26 4.63 20.22
CA LEU A 165 -13.69 4.77 19.89
C LEU A 165 -14.55 3.64 20.46
N ARG A 166 -14.03 2.41 20.47
CA ARG A 166 -14.72 1.24 21.01
C ARG A 166 -14.88 1.33 22.53
N ASP A 167 -13.80 1.69 23.22
CA ASP A 167 -13.77 1.75 24.68
C ASP A 167 -14.59 2.96 25.19
N GLY A 168 -14.55 4.09 24.48
CA GLY A 168 -15.36 5.28 24.79
C GLY A 168 -16.87 5.03 24.70
N GLN A 169 -17.34 4.23 23.74
CA GLN A 169 -18.75 3.86 23.64
C GLN A 169 -19.23 2.86 24.69
N GLN A 170 -18.35 2.09 25.32
CA GLN A 170 -18.75 1.17 26.40
C GLN A 170 -19.01 1.89 27.74
N VAL A 171 -18.51 3.12 27.91
CA VAL A 171 -18.66 3.91 29.13
C VAL A 171 -19.90 4.82 29.11
N GLN A 172 -20.60 4.93 27.98
CA GLN A 172 -21.94 5.49 27.91
C GLN A 172 -22.97 4.35 27.87
N PRO A 173 -23.39 3.79 29.03
CA PRO A 173 -24.62 3.03 29.07
C PRO A 173 -25.78 3.98 28.75
N VAL A 174 -26.62 3.53 27.82
CA VAL A 174 -27.97 4.09 27.57
C VAL A 174 -28.76 4.11 28.87
#